data_AF-A0A7W0VS49-F1
#
_entry.id   AF-A0A7W0VS49-F1
#
_cell.length_a   1.000
_cell.length_b   1.000
_cell.length_c   1.000
_cell.angle_alpha   90.00
_cell.angle_beta   90.00
_cell.angle_gamma   90.00
#
_symmetry.space_group_name_H-M   'P 1'
#
loop_
_entity.id
_entity.type
_entity.pdbx_description
1 polymer ?
#
loop_
_entity_poly.entity_id
_entity_poly.type
_entity_poly.pdbx_seq_one_letter_code
_entity_poly.pdbx_strand_id
1 'polypeptide(L)'
;MNIKSLVSSLVAVVGVVLLCVRPAAADARSDRAAIADALTKLATSAANLGKAAKASDDRGARKKFAPAATELGDDLTALAKRLGKDIPIKSIATDAAAIEKDAGALVELADEAEDKEERKSLRSQAVLIQQGIAAARKSIGGVKEDGGGAAPTAPQRFTGRIFNDTDGDRCGISENLKFAISRDGQQVYVSPNMVFPGKNFSLVLEKGTYLVQLLDTTSTFKGQRTLDATKEGWIFKSGCVNED
;
A
#
# COMPACT_ATOMS: atom_id res chain seq x y z
N MET A 1 26.37 12.47 1.59
CA MET A 1 24.89 12.48 1.64
C MET A 1 24.49 12.83 3.07
N ASN A 2 23.64 13.84 3.25
CA ASN A 2 23.28 14.33 4.59
C ASN A 2 22.19 13.43 5.18
N ILE A 3 22.38 12.92 6.41
CA ILE A 3 21.48 11.94 7.05
C ILE A 3 20.03 12.45 7.11
N LYS A 4 19.83 13.77 7.23
CA LYS A 4 18.51 14.41 7.19
C LYS A 4 17.74 14.18 5.88
N SER A 5 18.44 14.07 4.74
CA SER A 5 17.81 13.82 3.43
C SER A 5 17.33 12.36 3.28
N LEU A 6 17.91 11.43 4.04
CA LEU A 6 17.49 10.02 4.06
C LEU A 6 16.17 9.84 4.81
N VAL A 7 15.95 10.62 5.88
CA VAL A 7 14.72 10.54 6.70
C VAL A 7 13.47 10.87 5.89
N SER A 8 13.46 11.96 5.12
CA SER A 8 12.29 12.34 4.31
C SER A 8 11.96 11.32 3.21
N SER A 9 13.00 10.72 2.60
CA SER A 9 12.83 9.66 1.60
C SER A 9 12.30 8.37 2.25
N LEU A 10 12.77 8.04 3.45
CA LEU A 10 12.35 6.85 4.19
C LEU A 10 10.91 6.95 4.67
N VAL A 11 10.47 8.12 5.13
CA VAL A 11 9.06 8.36 5.51
C VAL A 11 8.13 8.17 4.30
N ALA A 12 8.55 8.63 3.12
CA ALA A 12 7.79 8.38 1.89
C ALA A 12 7.76 6.89 1.52
N VAL A 13 8.87 6.16 1.66
CA VAL A 13 8.92 4.71 1.41
C VAL A 13 8.01 3.96 2.38
N VAL A 14 8.08 4.25 3.68
CA VAL A 14 7.24 3.58 4.69
C VAL A 14 5.77 3.98 4.55
N GLY A 15 5.48 5.23 4.19
CA GLY A 15 4.14 5.67 3.85
C GLY A 15 3.58 4.91 2.64
N VAL A 16 4.37 4.69 1.60
CA VAL A 16 4.00 3.87 0.44
C VAL A 16 3.80 2.41 0.84
N VAL A 17 4.67 1.84 1.69
CA VAL A 17 4.48 0.48 2.21
C VAL A 17 3.18 0.41 3.02
N LEU A 18 2.90 1.35 3.92
CA LEU A 18 1.68 1.35 4.72
C LEU A 18 0.41 1.57 3.88
N LEU A 19 0.48 2.35 2.79
CA LEU A 19 -0.67 2.64 1.91
C LEU A 19 -0.91 1.56 0.85
N CYS A 20 0.12 0.86 0.37
CA CYS A 20 0.00 -0.20 -0.64
C CYS A 20 -0.33 -1.58 -0.04
N VAL A 21 -0.26 -1.73 1.28
CA VAL A 21 -0.26 -3.03 1.95
C VAL A 21 -1.61 -3.25 2.67
N ARG A 22 -2.61 -3.66 1.90
CA ARG A 22 -3.86 -4.23 2.43
C ARG A 22 -3.62 -5.64 2.99
N PRO A 23 -4.44 -6.13 3.95
CA PRO A 23 -4.51 -7.56 4.26
C PRO A 23 -5.02 -8.28 3.00
N ALA A 24 -4.08 -8.91 2.28
CA ALA A 24 -4.33 -9.49 0.97
C ALA A 24 -5.12 -10.79 1.06
N ALA A 25 -5.98 -11.03 0.06
CA ALA A 25 -6.44 -12.38 -0.25
C ALA A 25 -5.25 -13.13 -0.86
N ALA A 26 -4.63 -13.98 -0.04
CA ALA A 26 -3.41 -14.70 -0.38
C ALA A 26 -3.62 -15.62 -1.59
N ASP A 27 -3.19 -15.17 -2.78
CA ASP A 27 -2.57 -15.98 -3.86
C ASP A 27 -2.55 -15.29 -5.23
N ALA A 28 -3.04 -14.05 -5.36
CA ALA A 28 -2.87 -13.33 -6.61
C ALA A 28 -1.39 -13.00 -6.85
N ARG A 29 -0.87 -13.37 -8.03
CA ARG A 29 0.50 -13.06 -8.47
C ARG A 29 0.80 -11.55 -8.43
N SER A 30 -0.23 -10.71 -8.61
CA SER A 30 -0.17 -9.25 -8.46
C SER A 30 0.21 -8.82 -7.04
N ASP A 31 -0.34 -9.48 -6.03
CA ASP A 31 -0.18 -9.09 -4.62
C ASP A 31 1.20 -9.50 -4.13
N ARG A 32 1.67 -10.69 -4.54
CA ARG A 32 3.06 -11.11 -4.29
C ARG A 32 4.06 -10.14 -4.93
N ALA A 33 3.77 -9.63 -6.13
CA ALA A 33 4.62 -8.65 -6.79
C ALA A 33 4.64 -7.29 -6.07
N ALA A 34 3.49 -6.81 -5.59
CA ALA A 34 3.41 -5.58 -4.81
C ALA A 34 4.16 -5.69 -3.47
N ILE A 35 4.02 -6.82 -2.76
CA ILE A 35 4.77 -7.09 -1.53
C ILE A 35 6.28 -7.19 -1.83
N ALA A 36 6.68 -7.85 -2.92
CA ALA A 36 8.09 -7.95 -3.31
C ALA A 36 8.72 -6.59 -3.64
N ASP A 37 7.99 -5.70 -4.30
CA ASP A 37 8.43 -4.32 -4.58
C ASP A 37 8.59 -3.52 -3.27
N ALA A 38 7.61 -3.61 -2.36
CA ALA A 38 7.68 -2.99 -1.04
C ALA A 38 8.91 -3.47 -0.25
N LEU A 39 9.16 -4.79 -0.22
CA LEU A 39 10.34 -5.36 0.44
C LEU A 39 11.65 -4.92 -0.20
N THR A 40 11.69 -4.76 -1.53
CA THR A 40 12.87 -4.28 -2.26
C THR A 40 13.17 -2.81 -1.94
N LYS A 41 12.13 -1.98 -1.76
CA LYS A 41 12.28 -0.58 -1.32
C LYS A 41 12.77 -0.49 0.13
N LEU A 42 12.25 -1.35 1.02
CA LEU A 42 12.74 -1.48 2.39
C LEU A 42 14.20 -1.97 2.43
N ALA A 43 14.55 -2.96 1.61
CA ALA A 43 15.92 -3.47 1.46
C ALA A 43 16.89 -2.36 1.03
N THR A 44 16.51 -1.59 0.00
CA THR A 44 17.30 -0.45 -0.48
C THR A 44 17.50 0.59 0.62
N SER A 45 16.46 0.83 1.41
CA SER A 45 16.51 1.76 2.54
C SER A 45 17.45 1.28 3.65
N ALA A 46 17.36 0.00 4.04
CA ALA A 46 18.25 -0.61 5.02
C ALA A 46 19.72 -0.61 4.56
N ALA A 47 19.97 -0.95 3.30
CA ALA A 47 21.32 -0.92 2.72
C ALA A 47 21.91 0.50 2.67
N ASN A 48 21.11 1.51 2.32
CA ASN A 48 21.54 2.91 2.33
C ASN A 48 21.83 3.40 3.74
N LEU A 49 21.02 2.99 4.72
CA LEU A 49 21.22 3.27 6.12
C LEU A 49 22.52 2.63 6.65
N GLY A 50 22.79 1.37 6.27
CA GLY A 50 24.06 0.70 6.58
C GLY A 50 25.28 1.42 5.99
N LYS A 51 25.19 1.87 4.73
CA LYS A 51 26.24 2.70 4.10
C LYS A 51 26.46 4.03 4.83
N ALA A 52 25.39 4.70 5.24
CA ALA A 52 25.46 5.96 5.97
C ALA A 52 26.12 5.75 7.35
N ALA A 53 25.69 4.74 8.11
CA ALA A 53 26.27 4.40 9.40
C ALA A 53 27.74 3.95 9.30
N LYS A 54 28.14 3.30 8.20
CA LYS A 54 29.53 2.95 7.95
C LYS A 54 30.43 4.16 7.73
N ALA A 55 29.87 5.25 7.22
CA ALA A 55 30.57 6.52 7.02
C ALA A 55 30.56 7.42 8.27
N SER A 56 29.94 6.97 9.36
CA SER A 56 29.88 7.71 10.62
C SER A 56 31.23 7.77 11.33
N ASP A 57 31.43 8.79 12.17
CA ASP A 57 32.54 8.85 13.12
C ASP A 57 32.30 7.98 14.36
N ASP A 58 31.05 7.64 14.66
CA ASP A 58 30.66 6.80 15.78
C ASP A 58 31.10 5.34 15.59
N ARG A 59 31.76 4.78 16.60
CA ARG A 59 32.29 3.40 16.53
C ARG A 59 31.18 2.36 16.60
N GLY A 60 30.15 2.58 17.43
CA GLY A 60 29.00 1.70 17.57
C GLY A 60 28.20 1.62 16.27
N ALA A 61 27.90 2.77 15.66
CA ALA A 61 27.22 2.89 14.39
C ALA A 61 27.98 2.14 13.27
N ARG A 62 29.29 2.33 13.16
CA ARG A 62 30.11 1.68 12.13
C ARG A 62 30.31 0.18 12.31
N LYS A 63 30.50 -0.28 13.55
CA LYS A 63 30.95 -1.66 13.82
C LYS A 63 29.82 -2.63 14.11
N LYS A 64 28.68 -2.15 14.59
CA LYS A 64 27.54 -3.00 14.95
C LYS A 64 26.31 -2.70 14.10
N PHE A 65 25.90 -1.43 14.06
CA PHE A 65 24.67 -1.05 13.37
C PHE A 65 24.79 -1.17 11.84
N ALA A 66 25.88 -0.68 11.24
CA ALA A 66 26.11 -0.72 9.80
C ALA A 66 26.09 -2.14 9.19
N PRO A 67 26.79 -3.15 9.76
CA PRO A 67 26.70 -4.51 9.24
C PRO A 67 25.28 -5.09 9.42
N ALA A 68 24.64 -4.91 10.58
CA ALA A 68 23.28 -5.39 10.81
C ALA A 68 22.25 -4.78 9.83
N ALA A 69 22.35 -3.48 9.53
CA ALA A 69 21.50 -2.82 8.54
C ALA A 69 21.74 -3.34 7.11
N THR A 70 22.97 -3.75 6.80
CA THR A 70 23.32 -4.32 5.50
C THR A 70 22.75 -5.74 5.36
N GLU A 71 22.95 -6.58 6.38
CA GLU A 71 22.40 -7.94 6.46
C GLU A 71 20.87 -7.92 6.35
N LEU A 72 20.21 -7.01 7.09
CA LEU A 72 18.76 -6.82 7.00
C LEU A 72 18.31 -6.48 5.57
N GLY A 73 19.08 -5.65 4.85
CA GLY A 73 18.82 -5.31 3.45
C GLY A 73 18.94 -6.52 2.52
N ASP A 74 19.95 -7.36 2.74
CA ASP A 74 20.17 -8.59 1.96
C ASP A 74 19.05 -9.62 2.21
N ASP A 75 18.64 -9.79 3.47
CA ASP A 75 17.54 -10.70 3.84
C ASP A 75 16.20 -10.27 3.27
N LEU A 76 15.89 -8.96 3.30
CA LEU A 76 14.69 -8.41 2.66
C LEU A 76 14.72 -8.63 1.13
N THR A 77 15.88 -8.48 0.50
CA THR A 77 16.06 -8.76 -0.93
C THR A 77 15.85 -10.24 -1.24
N ALA A 78 16.38 -11.13 -0.39
CA ALA A 78 16.18 -12.58 -0.52
C ALA A 78 14.70 -12.95 -0.37
N LEU A 79 14.01 -12.36 0.61
CA LEU A 79 12.58 -12.56 0.82
C LEU A 79 11.74 -12.07 -0.38
N ALA A 80 12.05 -10.87 -0.91
CA ALA A 80 11.39 -10.32 -2.10
C ALA A 80 11.52 -11.26 -3.31
N LYS A 81 12.73 -11.81 -3.55
CA LYS A 81 12.97 -12.79 -4.62
C LYS A 81 12.17 -14.08 -4.42
N ARG A 82 11.94 -14.50 -3.18
CA ARG A 82 11.16 -15.71 -2.87
C ARG A 82 9.66 -15.54 -3.09
N LEU A 83 9.12 -14.33 -2.94
CA LEU A 83 7.72 -14.03 -3.28
C LEU A 83 7.42 -14.19 -4.78
N GLY A 84 8.41 -13.97 -5.65
CA GLY A 84 8.29 -14.20 -7.09
C GLY A 84 8.41 -15.67 -7.51
N LYS A 85 8.69 -16.57 -6.56
CA LYS A 85 8.81 -18.02 -6.79
C LYS A 85 7.56 -18.74 -6.31
N ASP A 86 7.37 -19.96 -6.79
CA ASP A 86 6.28 -20.84 -6.35
C ASP A 86 6.64 -21.52 -5.01
N ILE A 87 6.83 -20.69 -3.98
CA ILE A 87 7.15 -21.12 -2.62
C ILE A 87 5.89 -20.95 -1.75
N PRO A 88 5.61 -21.89 -0.83
CA PRO A 88 4.48 -21.76 0.09
C PRO A 88 4.55 -20.48 0.93
N ILE A 89 3.45 -19.72 0.98
CA ILE A 89 3.36 -18.46 1.74
C ILE A 89 3.68 -18.67 3.23
N LYS A 90 3.32 -19.83 3.81
CA LYS A 90 3.64 -20.16 5.20
C LYS A 90 5.15 -20.15 5.48
N SER A 91 5.96 -20.63 4.53
CA SER A 91 7.43 -20.57 4.66
C SER A 91 7.93 -19.13 4.59
N ILE A 92 7.39 -18.33 3.66
CA ILE A 92 7.72 -16.91 3.50
C ILE A 92 7.32 -16.11 4.75
N ALA A 93 6.21 -16.45 5.40
CA ALA A 93 5.74 -15.81 6.62
C ALA A 93 6.68 -16.06 7.81
N THR A 94 7.25 -17.26 7.92
CA THR A 94 8.26 -17.58 8.94
C THR A 94 9.53 -16.75 8.73
N ASP A 95 10.01 -16.66 7.49
CA ASP A 95 11.20 -15.86 7.17
C ASP A 95 10.95 -14.36 7.44
N ALA A 96 9.77 -13.85 7.07
CA ALA A 96 9.39 -12.48 7.37
C ALA A 96 9.32 -12.18 8.88
N ALA A 97 8.94 -13.18 9.70
CA ALA A 97 8.93 -13.04 11.16
C ALA A 97 10.34 -12.96 11.76
N ALA A 98 11.30 -13.74 11.22
CA ALA A 98 12.70 -13.64 11.62
C ALA A 98 13.26 -12.25 11.28
N ILE A 99 13.02 -11.79 10.05
CA ILE A 99 13.48 -10.48 9.57
C ILE A 99 12.89 -9.32 10.39
N GLU A 100 11.63 -9.41 10.84
CA GLU A 100 11.05 -8.39 11.73
C GLU A 100 11.76 -8.34 13.10
N LYS A 101 12.18 -9.49 13.63
CA LYS A 101 12.95 -9.56 14.87
C LYS A 101 14.32 -8.88 14.69
N ASP A 102 14.98 -9.13 13.56
CA ASP A 102 16.27 -8.52 13.24
C ASP A 102 16.15 -6.99 13.05
N ALA A 103 15.04 -6.53 12.48
CA ALA A 103 14.72 -5.11 12.42
C ALA A 103 14.50 -4.48 13.80
N GLY A 104 13.91 -5.23 14.75
CA GLY A 104 13.81 -4.82 16.14
C GLY A 104 15.19 -4.69 16.81
N ALA A 105 16.07 -5.67 16.61
CA ALA A 105 17.44 -5.62 17.10
C ALA A 105 18.23 -4.44 16.51
N LEU A 106 17.95 -4.05 15.26
CA LEU A 106 18.56 -2.87 14.65
C LEU A 106 18.22 -1.57 15.39
N VAL A 107 17.01 -1.45 15.96
CA VAL A 107 16.62 -0.29 16.80
C VAL A 107 17.44 -0.26 18.10
N GLU A 108 17.66 -1.42 18.72
CA GLU A 108 18.49 -1.53 19.93
C GLU A 108 19.95 -1.16 19.63
N LEU A 109 20.49 -1.62 18.51
CA LEU A 109 21.84 -1.26 18.06
C LEU A 109 21.98 0.24 17.77
N ALA A 110 20.90 0.90 17.32
CA ALA A 110 20.91 2.34 17.15
C ALA A 110 21.12 3.08 18.47
N ASP A 111 20.58 2.54 19.57
CA ASP A 111 20.70 3.13 20.91
C ASP A 111 22.11 3.05 21.49
N GLU A 112 22.95 2.16 20.97
CA GLU A 112 24.35 2.02 21.35
C GLU A 112 25.27 3.08 20.75
N ALA A 113 24.80 3.90 19.79
CA ALA A 113 25.58 5.01 19.25
C ALA A 113 25.90 6.03 20.34
N GLU A 114 27.16 6.43 20.48
CA GLU A 114 27.67 7.35 21.51
C GLU A 114 27.18 8.77 21.26
N ASP A 115 27.16 9.23 20.00
CA ASP A 115 26.64 10.55 19.65
C ASP A 115 25.10 10.60 19.76
N LYS A 116 24.60 11.61 20.48
CA LYS A 116 23.17 11.76 20.79
C LYS A 116 22.32 12.05 19.55
N GLU A 117 22.80 12.88 18.64
CA GLU A 117 22.02 13.29 17.47
C GLU A 117 22.03 12.20 16.40
N GLU A 118 23.15 11.50 16.26
CA GLU A 118 23.25 10.30 15.45
C GLU A 118 22.38 9.17 15.97
N ARG A 119 22.42 8.88 17.28
CA ARG A 119 21.55 7.89 17.94
C ARG A 119 20.08 8.13 17.61
N LYS A 120 19.59 9.35 17.81
CA LYS A 120 18.20 9.73 17.49
C LYS A 120 17.87 9.47 16.02
N SER A 121 18.79 9.84 15.13
CA SER A 121 18.58 9.71 13.69
C SER A 121 18.57 8.25 13.22
N LEU A 122 19.53 7.43 13.69
CA LEU A 122 19.59 6.01 13.40
C LEU A 122 18.37 5.28 13.96
N ARG A 123 17.98 5.60 15.21
CA ARG A 123 16.79 5.04 15.85
C ARG A 123 15.53 5.37 15.07
N SER A 124 15.34 6.64 14.70
CA SER A 124 14.16 7.05 13.91
C SER A 124 14.07 6.30 12.58
N GLN A 125 15.20 6.10 11.90
CA GLN A 125 15.22 5.38 10.63
C GLN A 125 15.01 3.86 10.82
N ALA A 126 15.62 3.27 11.85
CA ALA A 126 15.44 1.86 12.18
C ALA A 126 13.98 1.54 12.56
N VAL A 127 13.32 2.42 13.35
CA VAL A 127 11.90 2.27 13.71
C VAL A 127 11.01 2.33 12.46
N LEU A 128 11.29 3.24 11.52
CA LEU A 128 10.55 3.33 10.27
C LEU A 128 10.70 2.04 9.44
N ILE A 129 11.91 1.49 9.33
CA ILE A 129 12.16 0.21 8.65
C ILE A 129 11.41 -0.92 9.37
N GLN A 130 11.49 -1.01 10.69
CA GLN A 130 10.78 -2.01 11.49
C GLN A 130 9.27 -1.94 11.27
N GLN A 131 8.68 -0.75 11.26
CA GLN A 131 7.25 -0.55 10.98
C GLN A 131 6.87 -1.00 9.57
N GLY A 132 7.70 -0.67 8.57
CA GLY A 132 7.51 -1.12 7.19
C GLY A 132 7.57 -2.65 7.05
N ILE A 133 8.50 -3.29 7.75
CA ILE A 133 8.65 -4.76 7.76
C ILE A 133 7.48 -5.42 8.47
N ALA A 134 7.04 -4.90 9.62
CA ALA A 134 5.88 -5.39 10.34
C ALA A 134 4.60 -5.30 9.49
N ALA A 135 4.43 -4.20 8.74
CA ALA A 135 3.34 -4.06 7.78
C ALA A 135 3.43 -5.10 6.65
N ALA A 136 4.60 -5.26 6.03
CA ALA A 136 4.82 -6.25 4.99
C ALA A 136 4.57 -7.68 5.50
N ARG A 137 5.06 -8.03 6.70
CA ARG A 137 4.80 -9.31 7.36
C ARG A 137 3.32 -9.49 7.63
N LYS A 138 2.59 -8.46 8.08
CA LYS A 138 1.14 -8.54 8.28
C LYS A 138 0.39 -8.86 6.99
N SER A 139 0.89 -8.44 5.82
CA SER A 139 0.28 -8.85 4.54
C SER A 139 0.73 -10.21 4.04
N ILE A 140 1.93 -10.67 4.41
CA ILE A 140 2.37 -12.04 4.17
C ILE A 140 1.63 -13.03 5.10
N GLY A 141 1.37 -12.62 6.35
CA GLY A 141 0.82 -13.41 7.45
C GLY A 141 -0.64 -13.10 7.83
N GLY A 142 -1.30 -12.18 7.10
CA GLY A 142 -2.75 -11.92 7.18
C GLY A 142 -3.60 -13.11 6.76
N VAL A 143 -2.93 -14.20 6.37
CA VAL A 143 -3.39 -15.58 6.41
C VAL A 143 -3.50 -16.06 7.87
N LYS A 144 -4.37 -15.46 8.70
CA LYS A 144 -4.83 -16.09 9.95
C LYS A 144 -6.13 -16.81 9.64
N GLU A 145 -6.19 -18.14 9.72
CA GLU A 145 -6.42 -18.92 10.95
C GLU A 145 -7.72 -18.60 11.70
N ASP A 146 -8.65 -17.85 11.10
CA ASP A 146 -10.05 -17.85 11.52
C ASP A 146 -10.89 -18.70 10.54
N GLY A 147 -10.94 -19.99 10.83
CA GLY A 147 -12.11 -20.84 10.58
C GLY A 147 -12.40 -21.30 9.15
N GLY A 148 -12.02 -22.54 8.85
CA GLY A 148 -12.76 -23.39 7.91
C GLY A 148 -12.28 -23.33 6.47
N GLY A 149 -11.79 -24.46 5.98
CA GLY A 149 -11.45 -24.65 4.57
C GLY A 149 -12.64 -24.33 3.66
N ALA A 150 -12.47 -23.32 2.83
CA ALA A 150 -13.13 -23.24 1.55
C ALA A 150 -12.06 -22.90 0.52
N ALA A 151 -12.08 -23.62 -0.60
CA ALA A 151 -11.26 -23.35 -1.77
C ALA A 151 -11.20 -21.83 -2.09
N PRO A 152 -10.11 -21.33 -2.68
CA PRO A 152 -9.95 -19.91 -3.00
C PRO A 152 -11.22 -19.42 -3.67
N THR A 153 -11.99 -18.62 -2.93
CA THR A 153 -13.26 -18.13 -3.45
C THR A 153 -12.86 -17.11 -4.49
N ALA A 154 -13.15 -17.40 -5.76
CA ALA A 154 -12.95 -16.46 -6.86
C ALA A 154 -13.41 -15.06 -6.40
N PRO A 155 -12.69 -13.98 -6.74
CA PRO A 155 -13.01 -12.64 -6.29
C PRO A 155 -14.50 -12.42 -6.49
N GLN A 156 -15.22 -12.25 -5.38
CA GLN A 156 -16.67 -12.18 -5.45
C GLN A 156 -16.99 -10.87 -6.16
N ARG A 157 -17.42 -11.03 -7.40
CA ARG A 157 -17.69 -9.99 -8.37
C ARG A 157 -19.17 -9.64 -8.26
N PHE A 158 -19.44 -8.44 -7.77
CA PHE A 158 -20.78 -7.95 -7.57
C PHE A 158 -21.12 -6.97 -8.69
N THR A 159 -22.12 -7.35 -9.48
CA THR A 159 -22.73 -6.47 -10.45
C THR A 159 -23.53 -5.42 -9.70
N GLY A 160 -23.15 -4.16 -9.87
CA GLY A 160 -23.95 -3.03 -9.42
C GLY A 160 -24.20 -2.06 -10.56
N ARG A 161 -24.85 -0.95 -10.24
CA ARG A 161 -25.28 0.05 -11.21
C ARG A 161 -24.80 1.42 -10.81
N ILE A 162 -24.27 2.15 -11.79
CA ILE A 162 -24.03 3.59 -11.66
C ILE A 162 -25.19 4.27 -12.36
N PHE A 163 -25.85 5.18 -11.64
CA PHE A 163 -26.95 5.97 -12.14
C PHE A 163 -26.55 7.44 -12.12
N ASN A 164 -26.60 8.08 -13.28
CA ASN A 164 -26.54 9.53 -13.36
C ASN A 164 -27.94 10.07 -13.05
N ASP A 165 -28.20 10.45 -11.80
CA ASP A 165 -29.44 11.11 -11.36
C ASP A 165 -29.28 12.60 -11.15
N THR A 166 -28.30 13.21 -11.82
CA THR A 166 -28.13 14.66 -11.82
C THR A 166 -29.37 15.27 -12.47
N ASP A 167 -30.22 15.88 -11.64
CA ASP A 167 -31.44 16.53 -12.07
C ASP A 167 -31.05 17.93 -12.58
N GLY A 168 -31.09 18.13 -13.90
CA GLY A 168 -30.67 19.37 -14.54
C GLY A 168 -31.40 20.61 -14.02
N ASP A 169 -32.65 20.46 -13.58
CA ASP A 169 -33.47 21.56 -13.08
C ASP A 169 -33.22 21.85 -11.58
N ARG A 170 -32.82 20.84 -10.79
CA ARG A 170 -32.54 21.01 -9.34
C ARG A 170 -31.07 21.26 -9.00
N CYS A 171 -30.16 20.73 -9.80
CA CYS A 171 -28.72 20.77 -9.52
C CYS A 171 -28.00 21.85 -10.34
N GLY A 172 -28.70 22.58 -11.23
CA GLY A 172 -28.14 23.65 -12.06
C GLY A 172 -27.17 23.19 -13.15
N ILE A 173 -26.98 21.87 -13.29
CA ILE A 173 -25.99 21.26 -14.17
C ILE A 173 -26.65 20.05 -14.84
N SER A 174 -27.02 20.19 -16.12
CA SER A 174 -27.55 19.10 -16.95
C SER A 174 -26.39 18.39 -17.67
N GLU A 175 -25.35 17.99 -16.94
CA GLU A 175 -24.14 17.47 -17.58
C GLU A 175 -24.17 15.96 -17.77
N ASN A 176 -23.75 15.57 -18.96
CA ASN A 176 -23.32 14.21 -19.19
C ASN A 176 -22.07 13.99 -18.35
N LEU A 177 -22.02 12.90 -17.60
CA LEU A 177 -20.91 12.63 -16.68
C LEU A 177 -20.06 11.47 -17.17
N LYS A 178 -18.77 11.60 -16.96
CA LYS A 178 -17.81 10.51 -17.04
C LYS A 178 -17.46 10.09 -15.62
N PHE A 179 -17.43 8.78 -15.38
CA PHE A 179 -17.14 8.22 -14.07
C PHE A 179 -15.74 7.61 -14.09
N ALA A 180 -14.86 8.10 -13.22
CA ALA A 180 -13.58 7.46 -12.94
C ALA A 180 -13.65 6.83 -11.55
N ILE A 181 -13.44 5.52 -11.48
CA ILE A 181 -13.53 4.75 -10.25
C ILE A 181 -12.13 4.30 -9.89
N SER A 182 -11.74 4.59 -8.66
CA SER A 182 -10.46 4.18 -8.11
C SER A 182 -10.64 3.38 -6.82
N ARG A 183 -9.67 2.53 -6.54
CA ARG A 183 -9.54 1.78 -5.30
C ARG A 183 -8.06 1.81 -4.92
N ASP A 184 -7.76 2.27 -3.71
CA ASP A 184 -6.38 2.43 -3.20
C ASP A 184 -5.48 3.30 -4.09
N GLY A 185 -6.05 4.35 -4.68
CA GLY A 185 -5.31 5.24 -5.58
C GLY A 185 -5.03 4.65 -6.96
N GLN A 186 -5.44 3.40 -7.25
CA GLN A 186 -5.44 2.86 -8.60
C GLN A 186 -6.81 3.03 -9.25
N GLN A 187 -6.81 3.60 -10.45
CA GLN A 187 -8.00 3.67 -11.28
C GLN A 187 -8.35 2.29 -11.82
N VAL A 188 -9.49 1.75 -11.40
CA VAL A 188 -9.96 0.40 -11.76
C VAL A 188 -10.95 0.43 -12.93
N TYR A 189 -11.60 1.57 -13.14
CA TYR A 189 -12.57 1.73 -14.22
C TYR A 189 -12.70 3.19 -14.60
N VAL A 190 -12.88 3.44 -15.90
CA VAL A 190 -13.34 4.73 -16.42
C VAL A 190 -14.45 4.45 -17.42
N SER A 191 -15.54 5.20 -17.32
CA SER A 191 -16.64 5.04 -18.27
C SER A 191 -16.13 5.36 -19.68
N PRO A 192 -16.24 4.42 -20.63
CA PRO A 192 -15.73 4.62 -21.99
C PRO A 192 -16.51 5.70 -22.72
N ASN A 193 -17.79 5.83 -22.39
CA ASN A 193 -18.70 6.84 -22.91
C ASN A 193 -19.21 7.72 -21.77
N MET A 194 -19.72 8.88 -22.16
CA MET A 194 -20.48 9.75 -21.27
C MET A 194 -21.81 9.08 -20.88
N VAL A 195 -22.21 9.27 -19.63
CA VAL A 195 -23.48 8.76 -19.10
C VAL A 195 -24.43 9.93 -18.97
N PHE A 196 -25.50 9.88 -19.76
CA PHE A 196 -26.52 10.91 -19.78
C PHE A 196 -27.36 10.88 -18.50
N PRO A 197 -27.92 12.01 -18.05
CA PRO A 197 -28.91 12.05 -16.98
C PRO A 197 -30.05 11.05 -17.21
N GLY A 198 -30.46 10.34 -16.17
CA GLY A 198 -31.48 9.29 -16.22
C GLY A 198 -31.01 7.98 -16.87
N LYS A 199 -29.74 7.85 -17.27
CA LYS A 199 -29.16 6.60 -17.74
C LYS A 199 -28.35 5.91 -16.64
N ASN A 200 -28.33 4.58 -16.70
CA ASN A 200 -27.43 3.76 -15.91
C ASN A 200 -26.57 2.88 -16.79
N PHE A 201 -25.47 2.42 -16.21
CA PHE A 201 -24.72 1.30 -16.73
C PHE A 201 -24.39 0.34 -15.59
N SER A 202 -24.22 -0.93 -15.95
CA SER A 202 -23.83 -1.96 -15.00
C SER A 202 -22.32 -2.12 -15.01
N LEU A 203 -21.73 -2.27 -13.84
CA LEU A 203 -20.32 -2.56 -13.68
C LEU A 203 -20.16 -3.66 -12.66
N VAL A 204 -19.16 -4.51 -12.88
CA VAL A 204 -18.80 -5.57 -11.96
C VAL A 204 -17.60 -5.08 -11.14
N LEU A 205 -17.80 -4.95 -9.83
CA LEU A 205 -16.76 -4.59 -8.89
C LEU A 205 -16.56 -5.71 -7.88
N GLU A 206 -15.35 -5.84 -7.37
CA GLU A 206 -15.07 -6.73 -6.25
C GLU A 206 -15.58 -6.13 -4.94
N LYS A 207 -15.72 -6.94 -3.89
CA LYS A 207 -16.08 -6.42 -2.57
C LYS A 207 -15.08 -5.34 -2.12
N GLY A 208 -15.56 -4.16 -1.74
CA GLY A 208 -14.73 -3.12 -1.14
C GLY A 208 -15.26 -1.71 -1.32
N THR A 209 -14.54 -0.76 -0.73
CA THR A 209 -14.81 0.67 -0.87
C THR A 209 -14.01 1.25 -2.04
N TYR A 210 -14.70 2.04 -2.85
CA TYR A 210 -14.20 2.70 -4.04
C TYR A 210 -14.41 4.21 -3.94
N LEU A 211 -13.53 4.97 -4.57
CA LEU A 211 -13.72 6.39 -4.80
C LEU A 211 -14.22 6.58 -6.23
N VAL A 212 -15.39 7.19 -6.38
CA VAL A 212 -16.00 7.51 -7.67
C VAL A 212 -15.86 9.00 -7.89
N GLN A 213 -15.08 9.38 -8.90
CA GLN A 213 -14.93 10.75 -9.38
C GLN A 213 -15.89 11.00 -10.53
N LEU A 214 -16.56 12.14 -10.47
CA LEU A 214 -17.49 12.64 -11.46
C LEU A 214 -16.74 13.67 -12.29
N LEU A 215 -16.65 13.45 -13.59
CA LEU A 215 -15.96 14.32 -14.52
C LEU A 215 -16.94 14.81 -15.60
N ASP A 216 -16.73 16.01 -16.11
CA ASP A 216 -17.51 16.56 -17.21
C ASP A 216 -17.04 16.04 -18.60
N THR A 217 -17.60 16.62 -19.67
CA THR A 217 -17.25 16.29 -21.07
C THR A 217 -15.80 16.60 -21.44
N THR A 218 -15.15 17.51 -20.71
CA THR A 218 -13.74 17.87 -20.87
C THR A 218 -12.82 17.06 -19.98
N SER A 219 -13.36 16.08 -19.24
CA SER A 219 -12.69 15.35 -18.16
C SER A 219 -12.23 16.23 -17.00
N THR A 220 -12.85 17.39 -16.82
CA THR A 220 -12.64 18.25 -15.66
C THR A 220 -13.38 17.66 -14.47
N PHE A 221 -12.73 17.69 -13.31
CA PHE A 221 -13.31 17.19 -12.06
C PHE A 221 -14.50 18.04 -11.62
N LYS A 222 -15.62 17.38 -11.31
CA LYS A 222 -16.83 18.02 -10.79
C LYS A 222 -17.11 17.62 -9.35
N GLY A 223 -16.74 16.41 -8.94
CA GLY A 223 -16.87 15.98 -7.55
C GLY A 223 -16.46 14.54 -7.34
N GLN A 224 -16.50 14.06 -6.11
CA GLN A 224 -16.24 12.67 -5.80
C GLN A 224 -17.08 12.16 -4.62
N ARG A 225 -17.36 10.87 -4.63
CA ARG A 225 -18.05 10.18 -3.53
C ARG A 225 -17.52 8.77 -3.37
N THR A 226 -17.71 8.21 -2.18
CA THR A 226 -17.37 6.81 -1.92
C THR A 226 -18.51 5.89 -2.31
N LEU A 227 -18.15 4.70 -2.78
CA LEU A 227 -19.05 3.61 -3.13
C LEU A 227 -18.60 2.34 -2.43
N ASP A 228 -19.51 1.69 -1.71
CA ASP A 228 -19.26 0.38 -1.10
C ASP A 228 -19.89 -0.73 -1.93
N ALA A 229 -19.04 -1.56 -2.55
CA ALA A 229 -19.47 -2.77 -3.23
C ALA A 229 -19.63 -3.90 -2.20
N THR A 230 -20.87 -4.30 -1.96
CA THR A 230 -21.24 -5.34 -0.97
C THR A 230 -21.78 -6.60 -1.64
N LYS A 231 -22.03 -7.64 -0.82
CA LYS A 231 -22.55 -8.93 -1.29
C LYS A 231 -23.94 -8.85 -1.93
N GLU A 232 -24.72 -7.85 -1.55
CA GLU A 232 -26.10 -7.64 -1.99
C GLU A 232 -26.17 -6.87 -3.31
N GLY A 233 -25.00 -6.54 -3.90
CA GLY A 233 -24.88 -5.60 -5.00
C GLY A 233 -24.62 -4.18 -4.48
N TRP A 234 -24.63 -3.22 -5.40
CA TRP A 234 -24.42 -1.83 -5.09
C TRP A 234 -25.11 -0.94 -6.12
N ILE A 235 -25.54 0.24 -5.67
CA ILE A 235 -26.10 1.27 -6.53
C ILE A 235 -25.40 2.59 -6.17
N PHE A 236 -24.71 3.16 -7.15
CA PHE A 236 -24.16 4.50 -7.03
C PHE A 236 -25.08 5.49 -7.72
N LYS A 237 -25.35 6.61 -7.06
CA LYS A 237 -26.11 7.75 -7.59
C LYS A 237 -25.21 8.98 -7.58
N SER A 238 -25.13 9.69 -8.71
CA SER A 238 -24.28 10.89 -8.82
C SER A 238 -24.73 11.99 -7.86
N GLY A 239 -26.05 12.16 -7.71
CA GLY A 239 -26.68 13.25 -6.98
C GLY A 239 -26.38 14.62 -7.60
N CYS A 240 -26.71 15.69 -6.88
CA CYS A 240 -26.18 17.01 -7.24
C CYS A 240 -24.69 17.05 -6.96
N VAL A 241 -23.94 17.48 -7.96
CA VAL A 241 -22.50 17.66 -7.91
C VAL A 241 -22.28 19.16 -7.79
N ASN A 242 -22.15 19.68 -6.58
CA ASN A 242 -21.77 21.08 -6.40
C ASN A 242 -20.26 21.18 -6.55
N GLU A 243 -19.79 22.21 -7.25
CA GLU A 243 -18.37 22.59 -7.24
C GLU A 243 -18.03 23.02 -5.81
N ASP A 244 -17.22 22.22 -5.10
CA ASP A 244 -16.55 22.65 -3.86
C ASP A 244 -15.35 23.56 -4.18
#